data_AF-A0A522QEX3-F1
#
_entry.id   AF-A0A522QEX3-F1
#
_cell.length_a   1.000
_cell.length_b   1.000
_cell.length_c   1.000
_cell.angle_alpha   90.00
_cell.angle_beta   90.00
_cell.angle_gamma   90.00
#
_symmetry.space_group_name_H-M   'P 1'
#
loop_
_entity.id
_entity.type
_entity.pdbx_description
1 polymer ?
#
loop_
_entity_poly.entity_id
_entity_poly.type
_entity_poly.pdbx_seq_one_letter_code
_entity_poly.pdbx_strand_id
1 'polypeptide(L)'
;MTIELRGIRFFHTGSDDRPSFTATAYVGGTPAFRVRNAGRGGRHDYTTVDLALQLEAQRYAKSIPRAYPFEPLDQLVDDLLDREIARRTVAPLLRDHLVFTLPGDRLGTYRKLSAPYGAASLRWIRRHYPQATIINEQLAADALAP
;
A
#
# COMPACT_ATOMS: atom_id res chain seq x y z
N MET A 1 15.09 -7.46 -8.63
CA MET A 1 15.25 -5.99 -8.62
C MET A 1 14.24 -5.43 -7.62
N THR A 2 14.69 -4.58 -6.69
CA THR A 2 13.83 -4.07 -5.60
C THR A 2 13.63 -2.57 -5.76
N ILE A 3 12.37 -2.14 -5.78
CA ILE A 3 11.98 -0.73 -5.81
C ILE A 3 11.18 -0.44 -4.53
N GLU A 4 11.55 0.62 -3.83
CA GLU A 4 10.93 1.01 -2.57
C GLU A 4 10.60 2.50 -2.55
N LEU A 5 9.49 2.87 -1.91
CA LEU A 5 9.21 4.26 -1.56
C LEU A 5 9.64 4.54 -0.13
N ARG A 6 10.44 5.58 0.07
CA ARG A 6 10.88 6.04 1.39
C ARG A 6 10.55 7.51 1.59
N GLY A 7 10.47 7.91 2.87
CA GLY A 7 10.18 9.29 3.25
C GLY A 7 8.77 9.74 2.87
N ILE A 8 7.81 8.82 2.77
CA ILE A 8 6.43 9.14 2.39
C ILE A 8 5.80 10.10 3.39
N ARG A 9 5.32 11.25 2.88
CA ARG A 9 4.53 12.23 3.63
C ARG A 9 3.20 12.43 2.92
N PHE A 10 2.12 12.32 3.68
CA PHE A 10 0.76 12.58 3.23
C PHE A 10 0.33 13.98 3.64
N PHE A 11 -0.41 14.66 2.77
CA PHE A 11 -1.00 15.97 3.02
C PHE A 11 -2.51 15.87 2.81
N HIS A 12 -3.29 16.37 3.77
CA HIS A 12 -4.73 16.52 3.59
C HIS A 12 -5.02 17.82 2.85
N THR A 13 -5.32 17.72 1.56
CA THR A 13 -5.98 18.79 0.82
C THR A 13 -7.47 18.50 0.88
N GLY A 14 -8.19 19.22 1.74
CA GLY A 14 -9.52 18.89 2.26
C GLY A 14 -10.70 18.91 1.27
N SER A 15 -10.54 18.54 0.01
CA SER A 15 -11.63 18.51 -0.97
C SER A 15 -11.61 17.38 -2.00
N ASP A 16 -10.56 16.54 -2.07
CA ASP A 16 -10.46 15.49 -3.10
C ASP A 16 -10.30 14.09 -2.50
N ASP A 17 -10.97 13.10 -3.12
CA ASP A 17 -10.98 11.67 -2.75
C ASP A 17 -9.59 10.99 -2.77
N ARG A 18 -8.53 11.67 -3.23
CA ARG A 18 -7.17 11.10 -3.34
C ARG A 18 -6.17 11.78 -2.41
N PRO A 19 -5.38 11.01 -1.63
CA PRO A 19 -4.39 11.58 -0.72
C PRO A 19 -3.25 12.25 -1.50
N SER A 20 -3.03 13.54 -1.24
CA SER A 20 -1.81 14.22 -1.70
C SER A 20 -0.60 13.63 -0.99
N PHE A 21 0.50 13.37 -1.71
CA PHE A 21 1.70 12.78 -1.11
C PHE A 21 3.00 13.26 -1.75
N THR A 22 4.10 13.05 -1.03
CA THR A 22 5.47 13.11 -1.55
C THR A 22 6.25 11.89 -1.08
N ALA A 23 7.13 11.36 -1.92
CA ALA A 23 8.03 10.26 -1.59
C ALA A 23 9.31 10.31 -2.42
N THR A 24 10.32 9.53 -2.02
CA THR A 24 11.50 9.25 -2.83
C THR A 24 11.54 7.76 -3.15
N ALA A 25 11.64 7.43 -4.44
CA ALA A 25 11.81 6.07 -4.92
C ALA A 25 13.29 5.67 -4.89
N TYR A 26 13.57 4.49 -4.36
CA TYR A 26 14.89 3.87 -4.29
C TYR A 26 14.90 2.61 -5.15
N VAL A 27 15.93 2.42 -5.96
CA VAL A 27 16.18 1.20 -6.75
C VAL A 27 17.43 0.55 -6.19
N GLY A 28 17.31 -0.68 -5.68
CA GLY A 28 18.43 -1.38 -5.05
C GLY A 28 19.06 -0.62 -3.88
N GLY A 29 18.25 0.16 -3.14
CA GLY A 29 18.73 0.99 -2.01
C GLY A 29 19.35 2.33 -2.40
N THR A 30 19.41 2.68 -3.69
CA THR A 30 19.94 3.97 -4.18
C THR A 30 18.80 4.88 -4.64
N PRO A 31 18.76 6.18 -4.27
CA PRO A 31 17.67 7.08 -4.65
C PRO A 31 17.65 7.32 -6.17
N ALA A 32 16.52 7.02 -6.81
CA ALA A 32 16.36 7.11 -8.26
C ALA A 32 15.58 8.36 -8.68
N PHE A 33 14.44 8.63 -8.05
CA PHE A 33 13.61 9.80 -8.35
C PHE A 33 12.73 10.18 -7.16
N ARG A 34 12.32 11.45 -7.11
CA ARG A 34 11.27 11.92 -6.21
C ARG A 34 9.94 11.86 -6.94
N VAL A 35 8.88 11.59 -6.19
CA VAL A 35 7.51 11.54 -6.72
C VAL A 35 6.58 12.33 -5.82
N ARG A 36 5.64 13.06 -6.41
CA ARG A 36 4.58 13.76 -5.69
C ARG A 36 3.24 13.67 -6.43
N ASN A 37 2.15 13.69 -5.67
CA ASN A 37 0.81 13.91 -6.20
C ASN A 37 0.13 15.04 -5.42
N ALA A 38 -0.50 15.96 -6.15
CA ALA A 38 -1.16 17.14 -5.58
C ALA A 38 -2.64 16.92 -5.21
N GLY A 39 -3.15 15.69 -5.29
CA GLY A 39 -4.52 15.33 -4.91
C GLY A 39 -5.58 15.66 -5.96
N ARG A 40 -5.22 16.32 -7.07
CA ARG A 40 -6.16 16.87 -8.07
C ARG A 40 -6.64 15.87 -9.13
N GLY A 41 -6.33 14.58 -8.96
CA GLY A 41 -6.50 13.56 -9.98
C GLY A 41 -5.50 13.71 -11.15
N GLY A 42 -5.04 12.59 -11.70
CA GLY A 42 -4.07 12.57 -12.81
C GLY A 42 -2.72 11.99 -12.43
N ARG A 43 -1.75 12.17 -13.33
CA ARG A 43 -0.41 11.59 -13.23
C ARG A 43 0.39 12.11 -12.04
N HIS A 44 1.35 11.33 -11.58
CA HIS A 44 2.31 11.81 -10.60
C HIS A 44 3.34 12.73 -11.27
N ASP A 45 3.86 13.68 -10.48
CA ASP A 45 4.99 14.49 -10.87
C ASP A 45 6.28 13.81 -10.41
N TYR A 46 7.22 13.64 -11.34
CA TYR A 46 8.51 13.02 -11.09
C TYR A 46 9.65 14.02 -11.17
N THR A 47 10.61 13.91 -10.25
CA THR A 47 11.88 14.65 -10.34
C THR A 47 13.02 13.65 -10.30
N THR A 48 13.77 13.56 -11.39
CA THR A 48 14.92 12.66 -11.52
C THR A 48 16.00 13.01 -10.51
N VAL A 49 16.53 11.98 -9.85
CA VAL A 49 17.76 12.06 -9.03
C VAL A 49 18.89 11.33 -9.75
N ASP A 50 18.60 10.12 -10.25
CA ASP A 50 19.47 9.31 -11.10
C ASP A 50 18.68 8.81 -12.32
N LEU A 51 19.08 9.24 -13.51
CA LEU A 51 18.39 8.93 -14.75
C LEU A 51 18.46 7.43 -15.11
N ALA A 52 19.60 6.78 -14.86
CA ALA A 52 19.77 5.37 -15.21
C ALA A 52 18.85 4.49 -14.36
N LEU A 53 18.80 4.76 -13.05
CA LEU A 53 17.91 4.06 -12.13
C LEU A 53 16.43 4.37 -12.40
N GLN A 54 16.09 5.61 -12.77
CA GLN A 54 14.73 5.94 -13.16
C GLN A 54 14.30 5.19 -14.43
N LEU A 55 15.17 5.10 -15.43
CA LEU A 55 14.92 4.34 -16.66
C LEU A 55 14.82 2.82 -16.39
N GLU A 56 15.58 2.31 -15.42
CA GLU A 56 15.47 0.92 -14.96
C GLU A 56 14.10 0.67 -14.29
N ALA A 57 13.69 1.56 -13.37
CA ALA A 57 12.37 1.50 -12.74
C ALA A 57 11.23 1.57 -13.78
N GLN A 58 11.34 2.44 -14.79
CA GLN A 58 10.36 2.54 -15.88
C GLN A 58 10.31 1.26 -16.73
N ARG A 59 11.45 0.63 -17.01
CA ARG A 59 11.50 -0.65 -17.74
C ARG A 59 10.82 -1.75 -16.94
N TYR A 60 11.09 -1.84 -15.64
CA TYR A 60 10.41 -2.77 -14.75
C TYR A 60 8.91 -2.51 -14.67
N ALA A 61 8.49 -1.24 -14.53
CA ALA A 61 7.09 -0.86 -14.52
C ALA A 61 6.35 -1.28 -15.81
N LYS A 62 7.03 -1.30 -16.96
CA LYS A 62 6.45 -1.81 -18.22
C LYS A 62 6.34 -3.34 -18.28
N SER A 63 7.11 -4.05 -17.46
CA SER A 63 7.12 -5.52 -17.43
C SER A 63 6.02 -6.13 -16.56
N ILE A 64 5.43 -5.34 -15.65
CA ILE A 64 4.34 -5.80 -14.79
C ILE A 64 2.98 -5.70 -15.51
N PRO A 65 2.04 -6.64 -15.24
CA PRO A 65 0.67 -6.54 -15.74
C PRO A 65 0.02 -5.22 -15.33
N ARG A 66 -0.69 -4.58 -16.26
CA ARG A 66 -1.37 -3.31 -16.02
C ARG A 66 -2.81 -3.54 -15.60
N ALA A 67 -3.23 -2.92 -14.51
CA ALA A 67 -4.63 -2.90 -14.11
C ALA A 67 -5.43 -1.86 -14.92
N TYR A 68 -4.77 -0.78 -15.36
CA TYR A 68 -5.42 0.35 -16.01
C TYR A 68 -4.61 0.88 -17.22
N PRO A 69 -5.23 1.61 -18.15
CA PRO A 69 -4.55 2.24 -19.28
C PRO A 69 -3.81 3.54 -18.90
N PHE A 70 -3.20 3.59 -17.71
CA PHE A 70 -2.40 4.72 -17.24
C PHE A 70 -0.90 4.46 -17.36
N GLU A 71 -0.08 5.48 -17.10
CA GLU A 71 1.37 5.37 -17.11
C GLU A 71 1.85 4.22 -16.20
N PRO A 72 2.66 3.26 -16.70
CA PRO A 72 3.06 2.09 -15.90
C PRO A 72 3.81 2.47 -14.63
N LEU A 73 4.61 3.55 -14.69
CA LEU A 73 5.33 4.04 -13.53
C LEU A 73 4.39 4.58 -12.44
N ASP A 74 3.26 5.19 -12.84
CA ASP A 74 2.25 5.68 -11.88
C ASP A 74 1.60 4.50 -11.16
N GLN A 75 1.20 3.46 -11.89
CA GLN A 75 0.61 2.25 -11.30
C GLN A 75 1.59 1.56 -10.34
N LEU A 76 2.87 1.45 -10.71
CA LEU A 76 3.89 0.90 -9.82
C LEU A 76 4.04 1.74 -8.54
N VAL A 77 4.03 3.07 -8.65
CA VAL A 77 4.12 3.96 -7.48
C VAL A 77 2.88 3.83 -6.60
N ASP A 78 1.70 3.74 -7.19
CA ASP A 78 0.43 3.56 -6.47
C ASP A 78 0.44 2.23 -5.69
N ASP A 79 0.85 1.13 -6.33
CA ASP A 79 0.97 -0.17 -5.67
C ASP A 79 1.96 -0.13 -4.49
N LEU A 80 3.11 0.52 -4.67
CA LEU A 80 4.10 0.69 -3.60
C LEU A 80 3.57 1.58 -2.47
N LEU A 81 2.81 2.62 -2.81
CA LEU A 81 2.20 3.52 -1.84
C LEU A 81 1.14 2.80 -1.02
N ASP A 82 0.25 2.04 -1.67
CA ASP A 82 -0.80 1.26 -1.02
C ASP A 82 -0.21 0.22 -0.07
N ARG A 83 0.85 -0.49 -0.50
CA ARG A 83 1.58 -1.41 0.37
C ARG A 83 2.18 -0.71 1.58
N GLU A 84 2.78 0.46 1.41
CA GLU A 84 3.36 1.22 2.52
C GLU A 84 2.29 1.81 3.47
N ILE A 85 1.16 2.26 2.94
CA ILE A 85 -0.01 2.69 3.73
C ILE A 85 -0.54 1.50 4.54
N ALA A 86 -0.74 0.36 3.88
CA ALA A 86 -1.15 -0.86 4.55
C ALA A 86 -0.15 -1.25 5.64
N ARG A 87 1.16 -1.20 5.35
CA ARG A 87 2.20 -1.50 6.35
C ARG A 87 2.16 -0.53 7.54
N ARG A 88 2.05 0.78 7.32
CA ARG A 88 2.02 1.77 8.41
C ARG A 88 0.74 1.77 9.22
N THR A 89 -0.39 1.48 8.57
CA THR A 89 -1.72 1.56 9.20
C THR A 89 -2.10 0.23 9.83
N VAL A 90 -1.86 -0.87 9.12
CA VAL A 90 -2.28 -2.21 9.52
C VAL A 90 -1.25 -2.83 10.47
N ALA A 91 0.06 -2.74 10.21
CA ALA A 91 1.03 -3.46 11.05
C ALA A 91 0.99 -3.09 12.55
N PRO A 92 0.81 -1.82 12.95
CA PRO A 92 0.62 -1.49 14.37
C PRO A 92 -0.68 -2.08 14.93
N LEU A 93 -1.76 -2.10 14.14
CA LEU A 93 -3.04 -2.67 14.56
C LEU A 93 -2.94 -4.18 14.78
N LEU A 94 -2.20 -4.91 13.93
CA LEU A 94 -2.07 -6.37 14.05
C LEU A 94 -1.39 -6.82 15.34
N ARG A 95 -0.60 -5.95 15.98
CA ARG A 95 0.12 -6.28 17.21
C ARG A 95 -0.83 -6.51 18.38
N ASP A 96 -1.80 -5.63 18.53
CA ASP A 96 -2.67 -5.58 19.71
C ASP A 96 -4.12 -5.97 19.38
N HIS A 97 -4.44 -6.12 18.09
CA HIS A 97 -5.80 -6.33 17.60
C HIS A 97 -5.88 -7.41 16.50
N LEU A 98 -7.02 -8.09 16.49
CA LEU A 98 -7.48 -8.82 15.31
C LEU A 98 -8.12 -7.82 14.35
N VAL A 99 -7.57 -7.74 13.14
CA VAL A 99 -7.98 -6.84 12.06
C VAL A 99 -8.69 -7.63 10.97
N PHE A 100 -9.84 -7.14 10.52
CA PHE A 100 -10.66 -7.80 9.51
C PHE A 100 -11.40 -6.78 8.64
N THR A 101 -11.90 -7.23 7.49
CA THR A 101 -12.82 -6.47 6.63
C THR A 101 -14.09 -7.27 6.39
N LEU A 102 -15.19 -6.57 6.11
CA LEU A 102 -16.47 -7.17 5.72
C LEU A 102 -16.77 -6.86 4.23
N PRO A 103 -17.57 -7.70 3.56
CA PRO A 103 -18.09 -7.37 2.23
C PRO A 103 -18.81 -6.03 2.24
N GLY A 104 -18.42 -5.14 1.33
CA GLY A 104 -18.95 -3.77 1.23
C GLY A 104 -18.18 -2.72 2.03
N ASP A 105 -17.18 -3.09 2.84
CA ASP A 105 -16.24 -2.11 3.39
C ASP A 105 -15.46 -1.46 2.25
N ARG A 106 -15.19 -0.15 2.38
CA ARG A 106 -14.35 0.58 1.42
C ARG A 106 -12.94 0.00 1.43
N LEU A 107 -12.33 -0.10 0.24
CA LEU A 107 -10.93 -0.50 0.10
C LEU A 107 -10.04 0.38 1.00
N GLY A 108 -9.11 -0.25 1.72
CA GLY A 108 -8.22 0.42 2.69
C GLY A 108 -8.86 0.77 4.03
N THR A 109 -10.14 0.45 4.25
CA THR A 109 -10.78 0.58 5.58
C THR A 109 -10.69 -0.74 6.33
N TYR A 110 -10.22 -0.70 7.57
CA TYR A 110 -10.03 -1.88 8.40
C TYR A 110 -10.87 -1.80 9.67
N ARG A 111 -11.51 -2.92 10.02
CA ARG A 111 -12.18 -3.08 11.31
C ARG A 111 -11.24 -3.79 12.27
N LYS A 112 -11.37 -3.50 13.56
CA LYS A 112 -10.55 -4.11 14.61
C LYS A 112 -11.41 -4.62 15.75
N LEU A 113 -11.03 -5.78 16.27
CA LEU A 113 -11.46 -6.28 17.56
C LEU A 113 -10.37 -5.94 18.58
N SER A 114 -10.74 -5.34 19.71
CA SER A 114 -9.83 -5.01 20.82
C SER A 114 -9.38 -6.25 21.60
N ALA A 115 -8.87 -7.26 20.88
CA ALA A 115 -8.26 -8.47 21.40
C ALA A 115 -7.21 -8.91 20.38
N PRO A 116 -6.05 -9.44 20.82
CA PRO A 116 -5.00 -9.88 19.92
C PRO A 116 -5.46 -11.04 19.04
N TYR A 117 -4.77 -11.23 17.93
CA TYR A 117 -5.00 -12.36 17.04
C TYR A 117 -4.70 -13.69 17.77
N GLY A 118 -5.68 -14.58 17.81
CA GLY A 118 -5.56 -15.89 18.45
C GLY A 118 -6.84 -16.71 18.32
N ALA A 119 -6.80 -17.97 18.77
CA ALA A 119 -7.90 -18.91 18.56
C ALA A 119 -9.25 -18.43 19.12
N ALA A 120 -9.25 -17.71 20.24
CA ALA A 120 -10.47 -17.20 20.87
C ALA A 120 -11.10 -16.05 20.06
N SER A 121 -10.31 -15.05 19.64
CA SER A 121 -10.78 -13.91 18.84
C SER A 121 -11.20 -14.34 17.44
N LEU A 122 -10.48 -15.30 16.84
CA LEU A 122 -10.86 -15.93 15.57
C LEU A 122 -12.23 -16.60 15.63
N ARG A 123 -12.47 -17.44 16.66
CA ARG A 123 -13.78 -18.09 16.84
C ARG A 123 -14.89 -17.07 17.01
N TRP A 124 -14.64 -16.00 17.75
CA TRP A 124 -15.62 -14.93 17.94
C TRP A 124 -15.95 -14.24 16.60
N ILE A 125 -14.94 -13.82 15.84
CA ILE A 125 -15.15 -13.17 14.54
C ILE A 125 -15.85 -14.09 13.56
N ARG A 126 -15.43 -15.35 13.42
CA ARG A 126 -16.07 -16.30 12.50
C ARG A 126 -17.52 -16.62 12.90
N ARG A 127 -17.86 -16.54 14.19
CA ARG A 127 -19.24 -16.73 14.68
C ARG A 127 -20.13 -15.53 14.38
N HIS A 128 -19.63 -14.32 14.57
CA HIS A 128 -20.42 -13.08 14.44
C HIS A 128 -20.39 -12.48 13.03
N TYR A 129 -19.31 -12.71 12.30
CA TYR A 129 -19.03 -12.21 10.96
C TYR A 129 -18.43 -13.33 10.09
N PRO A 130 -19.21 -14.36 9.73
CA PRO A 130 -18.71 -15.51 8.96
C PRO A 130 -18.14 -15.14 7.59
N GLN A 131 -18.55 -14.01 7.03
CA GLN A 131 -18.10 -13.47 5.76
C GLN A 131 -16.85 -12.57 5.87
N ALA A 132 -16.29 -12.40 7.07
CA ALA A 132 -15.16 -11.52 7.28
C ALA A 132 -13.87 -12.08 6.66
N THR A 133 -13.11 -11.20 6.00
CA THR A 133 -11.74 -11.49 5.59
C THR A 133 -10.80 -11.06 6.71
N ILE A 134 -10.04 -12.01 7.27
CA ILE A 134 -9.15 -11.77 8.41
C ILE A 134 -7.77 -11.37 7.90
N ILE A 135 -7.41 -10.11 8.11
CA ILE A 135 -6.19 -9.51 7.56
C ILE A 135 -4.94 -10.08 8.24
N ASN A 136 -5.03 -10.44 9.52
CA ASN A 136 -3.94 -11.15 10.21
C ASN A 136 -3.58 -12.48 9.54
N GLU A 137 -4.56 -13.23 9.02
CA GLU A 137 -4.33 -14.52 8.34
C GLU A 137 -3.70 -14.31 6.96
N GLN A 138 -4.19 -13.33 6.19
CA GLN A 138 -3.63 -13.00 4.87
C GLN A 138 -2.16 -12.59 4.96
N LEU A 139 -1.82 -11.70 5.89
CA LEU A 139 -0.45 -11.22 6.03
C LEU A 139 0.51 -12.28 6.58
N ALA A 140 0.03 -13.20 7.42
CA ALA A 140 0.83 -14.35 7.85
C ALA A 140 1.09 -15.32 6.68
N ALA A 141 0.13 -15.50 5.78
CA ALA A 141 0.29 -16.32 4.58
C ALA A 141 1.23 -15.66 3.56
N ASP A 142 1.12 -14.35 3.34
CA ASP A 142 1.97 -13.59 2.42
C ASP A 142 3.44 -13.54 2.88
N ALA A 143 3.70 -13.51 4.19
CA ALA A 143 5.05 -13.58 4.74
C ALA A 143 5.72 -14.96 4.57
N LEU A 144 4.93 -16.00 4.29
CA LEU A 144 5.38 -17.37 4.07
C LEU A 144 5.36 -17.76 2.58
N ALA A 145 4.90 -16.87 1.70
CA ALA A 145 4.96 -17.07 0.26
C ALA A 145 6.40 -16.80 -0.25
N PRO A 146 6.97 -17.68 -1.09
CA PRO A 146 8.36 -17.61 -1.55
C PRO A 146 8.67 -16.41 -2.45
#